data_AF-A0AAF1KTG6-F1
#
_entry.id   AF-A0AAF1KTG6-F1
#
_cell.length_a   1.000
_cell.length_b   1.000
_cell.length_c   1.000
_cell.angle_alpha   90.00
_cell.angle_beta   90.00
_cell.angle_gamma   90.00
#
_symmetry.space_group_name_H-M   'P 1'
#
loop_
_entity.id
_entity.type
_entity.pdbx_description
1 polymer ?
#
loop_
_entity_poly.entity_id
_entity_poly.type
_entity_poly.pdbx_seq_one_letter_code
_entity_poly.pdbx_strand_id
1 'polypeptide(L)' 'MMIEASTLFHASVHYRGIVLHNGVLTLPRLQAIVVKTAPKKAKITDADIIRAVTSRDGTFELDGWRIKVSAIQQVDRP' A
#
# COMPACT_ATOMS: atom_id res chain seq x y z
N MET A 1 -5.38 12.24 13.10
CA MET A 1 -4.17 12.54 12.32
C MET A 1 -4.52 12.27 10.86
N MET A 2 -4.63 13.31 10.03
CA MET A 2 -4.91 13.15 8.59
C MET A 2 -3.60 12.81 7.88
N ILE A 3 -3.56 11.70 7.14
CA ILE A 3 -2.42 11.36 6.28
C ILE A 3 -2.45 12.36 5.12
N GLU A 4 -1.46 13.25 5.05
CA GLU A 4 -1.37 14.27 4.00
C GLU A 4 -1.06 13.61 2.64
N ALA A 5 -1.56 14.20 1.55
CA ALA A 5 -1.29 13.74 0.18
C ALA A 5 0.21 13.70 -0.17
N SER A 6 1.03 14.44 0.59
CA SER A 6 2.49 14.50 0.52
C SER A 6 3.19 13.29 1.16
N THR A 7 2.46 12.44 1.89
CA THR A 7 3.03 11.29 2.59
C THR A 7 3.60 10.29 1.57
N LEU A 8 4.88 9.96 1.75
CA LEU A 8 5.57 8.96 0.97
C LEU A 8 5.51 7.61 1.68
N PHE A 9 5.34 6.56 0.89
CA PHE A 9 5.27 5.18 1.35
C PHE A 9 6.23 4.34 0.55
N HIS A 10 7.06 3.55 1.21
CA HIS A 10 7.71 2.44 0.55
C HIS A 10 6.70 1.29 0.40
N ALA A 11 6.44 0.86 -0.83
CA ALA A 11 5.45 -0.17 -1.13
C ALA A 11 6.03 -1.27 -2.02
N SER A 12 5.78 -2.52 -1.64
CA SER A 12 6.10 -3.70 -2.45
C SER A 12 4.87 -4.54 -2.67
N VAL A 13 4.54 -4.83 -3.92
CA VAL A 13 3.38 -5.61 -4.34
C VAL A 13 3.86 -6.87 -5.06
N HIS A 14 3.36 -8.02 -4.62
CA HIS A 14 3.67 -9.32 -5.19
C HIS A 14 2.40 -10.08 -5.54
N TYR A 15 2.46 -10.92 -6.56
CA TYR A 15 1.42 -11.91 -6.87
C TYR A 15 2.06 -13.27 -7.11
N ARG A 16 1.73 -14.25 -6.26
CA ARG A 16 2.26 -15.62 -6.31
C ARG A 16 3.80 -15.67 -6.38
N GLY A 17 4.46 -14.79 -5.63
CA GLY A 17 5.92 -14.66 -5.60
C GLY A 17 6.52 -13.74 -6.67
N ILE A 18 5.75 -13.32 -7.68
CA ILE A 18 6.22 -12.39 -8.72
C ILE A 18 6.08 -10.96 -8.22
N VAL A 19 7.13 -10.14 -8.36
CA VAL A 19 7.09 -8.71 -8.03
C VAL A 19 6.28 -7.97 -9.11
N LEU A 20 5.16 -7.36 -8.72
CA LEU A 20 4.37 -6.49 -9.59
C LEU A 20 4.81 -5.03 -9.48
N HIS A 21 5.22 -4.62 -8.27
CA HIS A 21 5.70 -3.27 -8.00
C HIS A 21 6.64 -3.26 -6.80
N ASN A 22 7.66 -2.39 -6.83
CA ASN A 22 8.51 -2.12 -5.68
C ASN A 22 9.06 -0.70 -5.79
N GLY A 23 8.79 0.16 -4.81
CA GLY A 23 9.30 1.53 -4.82
C GLY A 23 8.62 2.47 -3.83
N VAL A 24 9.00 3.75 -3.92
CA VAL A 24 8.43 4.83 -3.11
C VAL A 24 7.27 5.50 -3.85
N LEU A 25 6.13 5.60 -3.17
CA LEU A 25 4.87 6.07 -3.74
C LEU A 25 4.22 7.13 -2.85
N THR A 26 3.53 8.08 -3.47
CA THR A 26 2.56 8.94 -2.78
C THR A 26 1.27 8.16 -2.53
N LEU A 27 0.44 8.63 -1.59
CA LEU A 27 -0.86 8.01 -1.31
C LEU A 27 -1.74 7.81 -2.57
N PRO A 28 -1.88 8.79 -3.49
CA PRO A 28 -2.67 8.59 -4.71
C PRO A 28 -2.09 7.50 -5.64
N ARG A 29 -0.77 7.40 -5.74
CA ARG A 29 -0.13 6.34 -6.55
C ARG A 29 -0.28 4.96 -5.91
N LEU A 30 -0.19 4.90 -4.58
CA LEU A 30 -0.46 3.67 -3.83
C LEU A 30 -1.90 3.19 -4.06
N GLN A 31 -2.89 4.08 -3.97
CA GLN A 31 -4.29 3.80 -4.29
C GLN A 31 -4.46 3.27 -5.72
N ALA A 32 -3.85 3.93 -6.70
CA ALA A 32 -3.92 3.50 -8.10
C ALA A 32 -3.34 2.09 -8.31
N ILE A 33 -2.24 1.74 -7.62
CA ILE A 33 -1.64 0.40 -7.70
C ILE A 33 -2.53 -0.65 -7.06
N VAL A 34 -3.13 -0.37 -5.89
CA VAL A 34 -4.08 -1.29 -5.25
C VAL A 34 -5.27 -1.53 -6.17
N VAL A 35 -5.93 -0.49 -6.67
CA VAL A 35 -7.06 -0.61 -7.61
C VAL A 35 -6.70 -1.42 -8.86
N LYS A 36 -5.48 -1.25 -9.37
CA LYS A 36 -5.00 -1.92 -10.59
C LYS A 36 -4.64 -3.39 -10.37
N THR A 37 -4.11 -3.75 -9.20
CA THR A 37 -3.44 -5.04 -8.98
C THR A 37 -4.12 -5.94 -7.96
N ALA A 38 -4.94 -5.40 -7.07
CA ALA A 38 -5.60 -6.17 -6.02
C ALA A 38 -6.66 -7.12 -6.61
N PRO A 39 -6.78 -8.35 -6.09
CA PRO A 39 -7.87 -9.25 -6.44
C PRO A 39 -9.21 -8.66 -6.02
N LYS A 40 -10.19 -8.66 -6.93
CA LYS A 40 -11.55 -8.19 -6.63
C LYS A 40 -12.33 -9.29 -5.91
N LYS A 41 -12.63 -9.08 -4.63
CA LYS A 41 -13.52 -9.93 -3.83
C LYS A 41 -14.67 -9.12 -3.28
N ALA A 42 -15.88 -9.67 -3.34
CA ALA A 42 -17.11 -8.96 -2.96
C ALA A 42 -17.12 -8.39 -1.52
N LYS A 43 -16.26 -8.90 -0.62
CA LYS A 43 -16.19 -8.49 0.79
C LYS A 43 -15.00 -7.58 1.13
N ILE A 44 -14.08 -7.33 0.21
CA ILE A 44 -12.86 -6.55 0.47
C ILE A 44 -12.74 -5.49 -0.61
N THR A 45 -12.82 -4.22 -0.20
CA THR A 45 -12.68 -3.08 -1.11
C THR A 45 -11.25 -2.56 -1.15
N ASP A 46 -10.88 -1.84 -2.22
CA ASP A 46 -9.57 -1.19 -2.32
C ASP A 46 -9.33 -0.21 -1.15
N ALA A 47 -10.39 0.45 -0.68
CA ALA A 47 -10.33 1.34 0.47
C ALA A 47 -9.99 0.58 1.78
N ASP A 48 -10.53 -0.62 1.97
CA ASP A 48 -10.18 -1.45 3.13
C ASP A 48 -8.72 -1.86 3.11
N ILE A 49 -8.20 -2.24 1.93
CA ILE A 49 -6.79 -2.59 1.73
C ILE A 49 -5.91 -1.38 2.06
N ILE A 50 -6.21 -0.22 1.47
CA ILE A 50 -5.45 1.01 1.69
C ILE A 50 -5.45 1.40 3.17
N ARG A 51 -6.61 1.34 3.84
CA ARG A 51 -6.71 1.61 5.28
C ARG A 51 -5.87 0.62 6.09
N ALA A 52 -5.91 -0.66 5.75
CA ALA A 52 -5.15 -1.70 6.46
C ALA A 52 -3.63 -1.49 6.35
N VAL A 53 -3.13 -1.15 5.16
CA VAL A 53 -1.68 -1.04 4.93
C VAL A 53 -1.10 0.29 5.40
N THR A 54 -1.86 1.38 5.31
CA THR A 54 -1.38 2.72 5.72
C THR A 54 -1.51 3.00 7.22
N SER A 55 -2.42 2.33 7.93
CA SER A 55 -2.63 2.55 9.37
C SER A 55 -1.63 1.85 10.29
N ARG A 56 -0.92 0.83 9.79
CA ARG A 56 -0.08 -0.07 10.62
C ARG A 56 1.31 -0.32 10.05
N ASP A 57 1.74 0.42 9.03
CA ASP A 57 2.90 0.04 8.20
C ASP A 57 2.83 -1.46 7.83
N GLY A 58 1.63 -1.82 7.38
CA GLY A 58 1.13 -3.18 7.40
C GLY A 58 1.45 -3.94 6.13
N THR A 59 1.35 -5.26 6.26
CA THR A 59 1.23 -6.16 5.10
C THR A 59 -0.21 -6.61 4.99
N PHE A 60 -0.74 -6.61 3.77
CA PHE A 60 -2.05 -7.16 3.44
C PHE A 60 -1.87 -8.25 2.40
N GLU A 61 -2.52 -9.39 2.62
CA GLU A 61 -2.44 -10.55 1.73
C GLU A 61 -3.84 -11.09 1.41
N LEU A 62 -4.08 -11.37 0.13
CA LEU A 62 -5.33 -11.90 -0.38
C LEU A 62 -5.07 -12.73 -1.64
N ASP A 63 -5.47 -13.99 -1.66
CA ASP A 63 -5.41 -14.87 -2.84
C ASP A 63 -4.04 -14.94 -3.54
N GLY A 64 -2.97 -14.93 -2.75
CA GLY A 64 -1.59 -14.91 -3.26
C GLY A 64 -1.13 -13.55 -3.77
N TRP A 65 -1.97 -12.51 -3.73
CA TRP A 65 -1.56 -11.12 -3.86
C TRP A 65 -1.17 -10.57 -2.49
N ARG A 66 0.02 -9.98 -2.39
CA ARG A 66 0.54 -9.41 -1.16
C ARG A 66 1.04 -8.00 -1.42
N ILE A 67 0.61 -7.05 -0.59
CA ILE A 67 1.16 -5.70 -0.55
C ILE A 67 1.74 -5.45 0.84
N LYS A 68 2.94 -4.90 0.88
CA LYS A 68 3.55 -4.38 2.11
C LYS A 68 3.80 -2.89 1.92
N VAL A 69 3.42 -2.10 2.90
CA VAL A 69 3.57 -0.64 2.88
C VAL A 69 4.25 -0.19 4.16
N SER A 70 5.16 0.75 4.07
CA SER A 70 5.77 1.41 5.22
C SER A 70 5.83 2.91 4.96
N ALA A 71 5.22 3.70 5.82
CA ALA A 71 5.27 5.15 5.77
C ALA A 71 6.71 5.62 5.96
N ILE A 72 7.13 6.53 5.10
CA ILE A 72 8.42 7.20 5.23
C ILE A 72 8.17 8.40 6.13
N GLN A 73 8.45 8.24 7.43
CA GLN A 73 8.53 9.38 8.32
C GLN A 73 9.76 10.19 7.91
N GLN A 74 9.53 11.41 7.41
CA GLN A 74 10.60 12.38 7.25
C GLN A 74 11.07 12.72 8.67
N VAL A 75 12.14 12.06 9.10
CA VAL A 75 12.80 12.43 10.35
C VAL A 75 13.50 13.74 10.05
N ASP A 76 12.87 14.85 10.41
CA ASP A 76 13.51 16.15 10.48
C ASP A 76 14.73 15.97 11.39
N ARG A 77 15.92 15.87 10.80
CA ARG A 77 17.16 15.89 11.59
C ARG A 77 17.44 17.37 11.90
N PRO A 78 17.60 17.74 13.18
CA PRO A 78 17.95 19.11 13.57
C PRO A 78 19.31 19.54 13.04
#